data_AF-A0A8X7RDR7-F1
#
_entry.id   AF-A0A8X7RDR7-F1
#
_cell.length_a   1.000
_cell.length_b   1.000
_cell.length_c   1.000
_cell.angle_alpha   90.00
_cell.angle_beta   90.00
_cell.angle_gamma   90.00
#
_symmetry.space_group_name_H-M   'P 1'
#
loop_
_entity.id
_entity.type
_entity.pdbx_description
1 polymer ?
#
loop_
_entity_poly.entity_id
_entity_poly.type
_entity_poly.pdbx_seq_one_letter_code
_entity_poly.pdbx_strand_id
1 'polypeptide(L)'
;MSSKESIPMVKSDDNKFWKLDMMAELSKKVLEEKESASGTEKSSSTPPPKWLMKVMMKEKNAHDPKLIIKKKLHASDLSKVQSRLSMPINQLLSSDFLTDEETTILHEPAPDPVKSTRKEGSKKGVSVVLVDPLLKRHEVELRRWKMGENWNYVVVGGWNNVIDSN
;
A
#
# COMPACT_ATOMS: atom_id res chain seq x y z
N MET A 1 -56.49 -18.55 -5.96
CA MET A 1 -55.20 -18.53 -5.25
C MET A 1 -54.08 -18.48 -6.28
N SER A 2 -53.27 -17.41 -6.27
CA SER A 2 -51.81 -17.42 -6.46
C SER A 2 -51.36 -16.00 -6.77
N SER A 3 -51.00 -15.26 -5.73
CA SER A 3 -50.29 -13.99 -5.85
C SER A 3 -48.85 -14.29 -6.27
N LYS A 4 -48.33 -13.57 -7.26
CA LYS A 4 -46.90 -13.51 -7.56
C LYS A 4 -46.45 -12.05 -7.40
N GLU A 5 -45.87 -11.75 -6.24
CA GLU A 5 -45.14 -10.50 -6.03
C GLU A 5 -43.91 -10.47 -6.95
N SER A 6 -43.71 -9.35 -7.64
CA SER A 6 -42.50 -9.09 -8.42
C SER A 6 -41.60 -8.17 -7.61
N ILE A 7 -40.38 -8.61 -7.32
CA ILE A 7 -39.34 -7.82 -6.66
C ILE A 7 -38.68 -6.91 -7.71
N PRO A 8 -38.48 -5.59 -7.46
CA PRO A 8 -37.73 -4.76 -8.39
C PRO A 8 -36.23 -4.98 -8.23
N MET A 9 -35.57 -5.31 -9.34
CA MET A 9 -34.12 -5.41 -9.45
C MET A 9 -33.52 -4.00 -9.58
N VAL A 10 -32.94 -3.47 -8.51
CA VAL A 10 -32.20 -2.20 -8.54
C VAL A 10 -30.90 -2.41 -9.32
N LYS A 11 -30.82 -1.81 -10.51
CA LYS A 11 -29.57 -1.72 -11.29
C LYS A 11 -28.68 -0.67 -10.65
N SER A 12 -27.56 -1.10 -10.08
CA SER A 12 -26.53 -0.24 -9.49
C SER A 12 -25.39 -0.07 -10.51
N ASP A 13 -25.58 0.77 -11.53
CA ASP A 13 -24.54 1.07 -12.52
C ASP A 13 -24.02 2.52 -12.51
N ASP A 14 -24.51 3.38 -11.62
CA ASP A 14 -24.13 4.80 -11.59
C ASP A 14 -22.83 5.10 -10.82
N ASN A 15 -22.17 4.08 -10.24
CA ASN A 15 -21.01 4.26 -9.35
C ASN A 15 -19.62 4.15 -10.01
N LYS A 16 -19.53 4.01 -11.34
CA LYS A 16 -18.22 3.83 -12.02
C LYS A 16 -17.64 5.07 -12.69
N PHE A 17 -18.46 6.05 -13.08
CA PHE A 17 -17.96 7.18 -13.86
C PHE A 17 -17.38 8.32 -13.01
N TRP A 18 -18.00 8.65 -11.86
CA TRP A 18 -17.58 9.79 -11.04
C TRP A 18 -16.21 9.59 -10.37
N LYS A 19 -15.81 8.34 -10.08
CA LYS A 19 -14.54 8.04 -9.39
C LYS A 19 -13.32 8.25 -10.29
N LEU A 20 -13.46 8.09 -11.61
CA LEU A 20 -12.38 8.31 -12.58
C LEU A 20 -12.19 9.80 -12.91
N ASP A 21 -13.31 10.53 -13.01
CA ASP A 21 -13.29 11.96 -13.33
C ASP A 21 -12.67 12.77 -12.18
N MET A 22 -12.95 12.39 -10.93
CA MET A 22 -12.31 12.96 -9.74
C MET A 22 -10.79 12.75 -9.73
N MET A 23 -10.29 11.62 -10.24
CA MET A 23 -8.85 11.35 -10.33
C MET A 23 -8.18 12.12 -11.47
N ALA A 24 -8.90 12.36 -12.56
CA ALA A 24 -8.42 13.19 -13.68
C ALA A 24 -8.35 14.68 -13.29
N GLU A 25 -9.36 15.19 -12.56
CA GLU A 25 -9.39 16.54 -11.98
C GLU A 25 -8.23 16.77 -11.00
N LEU A 26 -7.97 15.81 -10.11
CA LEU A 26 -6.82 15.87 -9.18
C LEU A 26 -5.49 15.84 -9.93
N SER A 27 -5.39 15.06 -11.01
CA SER A 27 -4.16 15.01 -11.81
C SER A 27 -3.91 16.30 -12.59
N LYS A 28 -4.96 16.99 -13.06
CA LYS A 28 -4.84 18.29 -13.72
C LYS A 28 -4.39 19.39 -12.76
N LYS A 29 -4.97 19.47 -11.56
CA LYS A 29 -4.53 20.43 -10.52
C LYS A 29 -3.05 20.28 -10.14
N VAL A 30 -2.58 19.03 -10.05
CA VAL A 30 -1.18 18.72 -9.75
C VAL A 30 -0.23 19.16 -10.88
N LEU A 31 -0.70 19.23 -12.12
CA LEU A 31 0.08 19.70 -13.26
C LEU A 31 0.13 21.24 -13.34
N GLU A 32 -0.99 21.93 -13.09
CA GLU A 32 -1.03 23.41 -13.06
C GLU A 32 -0.18 23.99 -11.91
N GLU A 33 -0.17 23.39 -10.72
CA GLU A 33 0.69 23.83 -9.61
C GLU A 33 2.19 23.65 -9.90
N LYS A 34 2.55 22.76 -10.84
CA LYS A 34 3.95 22.48 -11.19
C LYS A 34 4.56 23.47 -12.18
N GLU A 35 3.76 24.14 -13.00
CA GLU A 35 4.26 25.13 -13.98
C GLU A 35 4.54 26.50 -13.34
N SER A 36 3.98 26.79 -12.16
CA SER A 36 4.20 28.08 -11.48
C SER A 36 5.47 28.17 -10.63
N ALA A 37 6.26 27.10 -10.49
CA ALA A 37 7.43 27.06 -9.59
C ALA A 37 8.73 26.75 -10.34
N SER A 38 9.23 27.72 -11.10
CA SER A 38 10.58 27.71 -11.68
C SER A 38 11.53 28.55 -10.84
N GLY A 39 12.60 27.93 -10.31
CA GLY A 39 13.83 28.63 -9.90
C GLY A 39 14.46 28.22 -8.57
N THR A 40 15.64 27.60 -8.67
CA THR A 40 16.73 27.44 -7.68
C THR A 40 16.77 26.16 -6.83
N GLU A 41 17.86 25.42 -6.99
CA GLU A 41 18.19 24.15 -6.34
C GLU A 41 18.27 24.26 -4.81
N LYS A 42 17.37 23.58 -4.11
CA LYS A 42 17.45 23.14 -2.71
C LYS A 42 16.58 21.90 -2.58
N SER A 43 17.06 20.91 -1.82
CA SER A 43 16.34 19.70 -1.37
C SER A 43 14.83 19.89 -1.45
N SER A 44 14.17 19.18 -2.38
CA SER A 44 12.75 19.32 -2.64
C SER A 44 11.95 18.74 -1.48
N SER A 45 11.94 19.43 -0.35
CA SER A 45 11.09 19.16 0.80
C SER A 45 9.68 19.62 0.44
N THR A 46 9.00 18.79 -0.35
CA THR A 46 7.53 18.88 -0.37
C THR A 46 7.08 18.55 1.05
N PRO A 47 6.35 19.44 1.72
CA PRO A 47 5.93 19.19 3.09
C PRO A 47 5.11 17.90 3.13
N PRO A 48 5.28 17.06 4.17
CA PRO A 48 4.48 15.86 4.34
C PRO A 48 2.97 16.19 4.23
N PRO A 49 2.16 15.32 3.59
CA PRO A 49 0.73 15.55 3.47
C PRO A 49 0.07 15.82 4.82
N LYS A 50 -0.92 16.73 4.87
CA LYS A 50 -1.62 17.11 6.11
C LYS A 50 -2.18 15.91 6.89
N TRP A 51 -2.68 14.90 6.18
CA TRP A 51 -3.21 13.68 6.81
C TRP A 51 -2.11 12.92 7.56
N LEU A 52 -0.89 12.86 7.02
CA LEU A 52 0.25 12.17 7.62
C LEU A 52 0.69 12.89 8.88
N MET A 53 0.73 14.22 8.87
CA MET A 53 0.99 15.02 10.07
C MET A 53 -0.05 14.74 11.17
N LYS A 54 -1.33 14.56 10.81
CA LYS A 54 -2.39 14.19 11.75
C LYS A 54 -2.21 12.77 12.31
N VAL A 55 -1.71 11.82 11.53
CA VAL A 55 -1.30 10.49 12.03
C VAL A 55 -0.18 10.67 13.06
N MET A 56 0.87 11.41 12.71
CA MET A 56 2.03 11.61 13.59
C MET A 56 1.68 12.30 14.91
N MET A 57 0.77 13.28 14.89
CA MET A 57 0.29 13.92 16.12
C MET A 57 -0.48 12.96 17.03
N LYS A 58 -1.16 11.96 16.47
CA LYS A 58 -1.88 10.94 17.25
C LYS A 58 -0.94 9.86 17.80
N GLU A 59 0.04 9.46 16.98
CA GLU A 59 1.06 8.48 17.35
C GLU A 59 2.14 9.20 18.15
N LYS A 60 2.01 9.25 19.48
CA LYS A 60 2.82 10.08 20.42
C LYS A 60 4.35 10.01 20.30
N ASN A 61 4.89 9.07 19.52
CA ASN A 61 6.32 8.84 19.28
C ASN A 61 6.73 8.97 17.80
N ALA A 62 5.83 9.39 16.91
CA ALA A 62 6.11 9.51 15.48
C ALA A 62 6.73 10.88 15.16
N HIS A 63 8.05 10.88 14.97
CA HIS A 63 8.82 12.05 14.55
C HIS A 63 9.45 11.77 13.18
N ASP A 64 9.42 12.76 12.29
CA ASP A 64 10.07 12.74 10.96
C ASP A 64 9.59 11.63 9.98
N PRO A 65 8.54 11.87 9.18
CA PRO A 65 8.02 10.86 8.27
C PRO A 65 8.96 10.69 7.07
N LYS A 66 9.35 9.45 6.79
CA LYS A 66 10.17 9.13 5.62
C LYS A 66 9.33 8.57 4.49
N LEU A 67 9.52 9.10 3.29
CA LEU A 67 8.94 8.53 2.08
C LEU A 67 9.76 7.31 1.65
N ILE A 68 9.17 6.12 1.76
CA ILE A 68 9.87 4.86 1.45
C ILE A 68 9.78 4.50 -0.04
N ILE A 69 8.62 4.73 -0.66
CA ILE A 69 8.39 4.43 -2.07
C ILE A 69 7.28 5.32 -2.64
N LYS A 70 7.42 5.71 -3.91
CA LYS A 70 6.34 6.28 -4.72
C LYS A 70 6.24 5.48 -6.01
N LYS A 71 5.16 4.72 -6.17
CA LYS A 71 4.91 3.90 -7.36
C LYS A 71 3.48 4.01 -7.85
N LYS A 72 3.26 3.68 -9.11
CA LYS A 72 1.94 3.38 -9.64
C LYS A 72 1.51 1.99 -9.19
N LEU A 73 0.25 1.84 -8.77
CA LEU A 73 -0.30 0.53 -8.46
C LEU A 73 -0.54 -0.26 -9.75
N HIS A 74 -0.13 -1.53 -9.75
CA HIS A 74 -0.38 -2.44 -10.86
C HIS A 74 -1.66 -3.25 -10.61
N ALA A 75 -2.22 -3.88 -11.65
CA ALA A 75 -3.40 -4.74 -11.52
C ALA A 75 -3.17 -5.90 -10.54
N SER A 76 -1.95 -6.40 -10.44
CA SER A 76 -1.51 -7.37 -9.43
C SER A 76 -1.65 -6.85 -8.01
N ASP A 77 -1.37 -5.56 -7.79
CA ASP A 77 -1.46 -4.93 -6.47
C ASP A 77 -2.93 -4.75 -6.04
N LEU A 78 -3.86 -4.65 -7.00
CA LEU A 78 -5.30 -4.45 -6.72
C LEU A 78 -6.10 -5.74 -6.79
N SER A 79 -5.49 -6.84 -7.24
CA SER A 79 -6.16 -8.13 -7.41
C SER A 79 -6.49 -8.74 -6.05
N LYS A 80 -7.78 -8.95 -5.77
CA LYS A 80 -8.25 -9.65 -4.57
C LYS A 80 -7.70 -11.07 -4.44
N VAL A 81 -7.40 -11.70 -5.57
CA VAL A 81 -6.81 -13.05 -5.62
C VAL A 81 -5.35 -13.01 -5.21
N GLN A 82 -4.57 -12.03 -5.71
CA GLN A 82 -3.17 -11.90 -5.31
C GLN A 82 -3.00 -11.32 -3.91
N SER A 83 -3.95 -10.48 -3.47
CA SER A 83 -4.06 -9.91 -2.11
C SER A 83 -2.73 -9.39 -1.55
N ARG A 84 -1.96 -8.67 -2.37
CA ARG A 84 -0.63 -8.17 -2.00
C ARG A 84 -0.35 -6.81 -2.61
N LEU A 85 0.43 -5.98 -1.92
CA LEU A 85 1.11 -4.83 -2.50
C LEU A 85 2.58 -5.16 -2.69
N SER A 86 3.10 -5.05 -3.91
CA SER A 86 4.52 -5.22 -4.21
C SER A 86 5.31 -3.91 -4.05
N MET A 87 6.47 -3.98 -3.40
CA MET A 87 7.43 -2.90 -3.24
C MET A 87 8.81 -3.40 -3.72
N PRO A 88 9.12 -3.22 -5.01
CA PRO A 88 10.40 -3.62 -5.58
C PRO A 88 11.56 -2.88 -4.91
N ILE A 89 12.61 -3.60 -4.48
CA ILE A 89 13.73 -2.99 -3.75
C ILE A 89 14.44 -1.90 -4.59
N ASN A 90 14.52 -2.10 -5.91
CA ASN A 90 15.09 -1.13 -6.84
C ASN A 90 14.28 0.17 -7.00
N GLN A 91 13.07 0.25 -6.43
CA GLN A 91 12.22 1.44 -6.44
C GLN A 91 12.14 2.13 -5.06
N LEU A 92 12.78 1.56 -4.04
CA LEU A 92 12.81 2.16 -2.71
C LEU A 92 13.69 3.41 -2.73
N LEU A 93 13.18 4.47 -2.11
CA LEU A 93 13.91 5.71 -1.89
C LEU A 93 14.73 5.67 -0.61
N SER A 94 14.34 4.81 0.33
CA SER A 94 15.11 4.53 1.53
C SER A 94 15.09 3.06 1.88
N SER A 95 16.21 2.57 2.41
CA SER A 95 16.38 1.22 2.96
C SER A 95 16.35 1.20 4.49
N ASP A 96 16.28 2.36 5.15
CA ASP A 96 16.43 2.52 6.61
C ASP A 96 15.11 2.45 7.40
N PHE A 97 14.09 1.81 6.83
CA PHE A 97 12.74 1.75 7.40
C PHE A 97 12.46 0.48 8.22
N LEU A 98 13.43 -0.44 8.25
CA LEU A 98 13.38 -1.65 9.06
C LEU A 98 14.31 -1.49 10.26
N THR A 99 13.87 -1.98 11.41
CA THR A 99 14.73 -2.21 12.57
C THR A 99 15.66 -3.41 12.32
N ASP A 100 16.70 -3.57 13.15
CA ASP A 100 17.64 -4.70 13.03
C ASP A 100 16.93 -6.05 13.25
N GLU A 101 15.96 -6.10 14.15
CA GLU A 101 15.15 -7.29 14.41
C GLU A 101 14.29 -7.65 13.19
N GLU A 102 13.56 -6.67 12.64
CA GLU A 102 12.75 -6.87 11.44
C GLU A 102 13.60 -7.26 10.23
N THR A 103 14.77 -6.63 10.09
CA THR A 103 15.74 -6.94 9.04
C THR A 103 16.17 -8.39 9.16
N THR A 104 16.52 -8.84 10.37
CA THR A 104 16.91 -10.23 10.64
C THR A 104 15.78 -11.19 10.23
N ILE A 105 14.55 -10.96 10.70
CA ILE A 105 13.38 -11.80 10.36
C ILE A 105 13.13 -11.88 8.86
N LEU A 106 13.24 -10.76 8.14
CA LEU A 106 12.94 -10.68 6.71
C LEU A 106 14.08 -11.17 5.82
N HIS A 107 15.31 -11.18 6.31
CA HIS A 107 16.51 -11.56 5.56
C HIS A 107 17.01 -12.97 5.91
N GLU A 108 16.56 -13.55 7.02
CA GLU A 108 16.87 -14.92 7.39
C GLU A 108 16.46 -15.90 6.28
N PRO A 109 17.36 -16.81 5.86
CA PRO A 109 16.99 -17.89 4.97
C PRO A 109 15.94 -18.78 5.65
N ALA A 110 14.96 -19.26 4.88
CA ALA A 110 13.99 -20.21 5.40
C ALA A 110 14.73 -21.44 5.96
N PRO A 111 14.29 -22.01 7.10
CA PRO A 111 14.89 -23.23 7.61
C PRO A 111 14.75 -24.36 6.57
N ASP A 112 15.70 -25.30 6.62
CA ASP A 112 15.92 -26.34 5.62
C ASP A 112 14.63 -26.96 5.04
N PRO A 113 14.52 -27.11 3.71
CA PRO A 113 13.32 -27.59 3.02
C PRO A 113 12.91 -29.01 3.42
N VAL A 114 13.79 -29.78 4.09
CA VAL A 114 13.55 -31.15 4.53
C VAL A 114 12.53 -31.25 5.68
N LYS A 115 12.27 -30.17 6.43
CA LYS A 115 11.31 -30.18 7.56
C LYS A 115 10.06 -29.34 7.36
N SER A 116 9.94 -28.59 6.27
CA SER A 116 8.75 -27.76 6.04
C SER A 116 7.74 -28.49 5.16
N THR A 117 6.72 -29.09 5.80
CA THR A 117 5.48 -29.52 5.12
C THR A 117 4.64 -28.33 4.64
N ARG A 118 5.06 -27.09 4.90
CA ARG A 118 4.41 -25.88 4.40
C ARG A 118 4.95 -25.58 3.02
N LYS A 119 4.02 -25.52 2.05
CA LYS A 119 4.22 -25.09 0.66
C LYS A 119 5.30 -24.01 0.57
N GLU A 120 6.21 -24.20 -0.37
CA GLU A 120 7.17 -23.23 -0.89
C GLU A 120 6.61 -21.80 -0.85
N GLY A 121 6.93 -21.03 0.20
CA GLY A 121 6.33 -19.70 0.40
C GLY A 121 6.24 -19.17 1.84
N SER A 122 6.39 -19.97 2.90
CA SER A 122 6.32 -19.45 4.27
C SER A 122 7.69 -18.98 4.80
N LYS A 123 8.28 -17.96 4.16
CA LYS A 123 9.26 -17.12 4.87
C LYS A 123 8.52 -16.35 5.95
N LYS A 124 9.10 -16.24 7.14
CA LYS A 124 8.53 -15.43 8.23
C LYS A 124 8.34 -13.99 7.74
N GLY A 125 7.23 -13.37 8.11
CA GLY A 125 6.99 -11.95 7.94
C GLY A 125 6.91 -11.24 9.27
N VAL A 126 6.87 -9.92 9.20
CA VAL A 126 6.71 -9.02 10.34
C VAL A 126 5.28 -8.49 10.30
N SER A 127 4.56 -8.61 11.42
CA SER A 127 3.24 -7.98 11.56
C SER A 127 3.43 -6.48 11.76
N VAL A 128 2.79 -5.67 10.92
CA VAL A 128 2.89 -4.21 10.95
C VAL A 128 1.51 -3.57 10.82
N VAL A 129 1.38 -2.34 11.32
CA VAL A 129 0.15 -1.56 11.20
C VAL A 129 0.32 -0.55 10.08
N LEU A 130 -0.53 -0.64 9.05
CA LEU A 130 -0.65 0.36 7.99
C LEU A 130 -1.74 1.35 8.37
N VAL A 131 -1.43 2.65 8.32
CA VAL A 131 -2.40 3.72 8.55
C VAL A 131 -2.70 4.42 7.23
N ASP A 132 -3.96 4.43 6.82
CA ASP A 132 -4.38 5.05 5.56
C ASP A 132 -4.67 6.57 5.70
N PRO A 133 -4.91 7.29 4.59
CA PRO A 133 -5.21 8.72 4.63
C PRO A 133 -6.47 9.10 5.42
N LEU A 134 -7.39 8.15 5.63
CA LEU A 134 -8.60 8.32 6.44
C LEU A 134 -8.36 7.99 7.92
N LEU A 135 -7.10 7.76 8.31
CA LEU A 135 -6.65 7.41 9.66
C LEU A 135 -7.15 6.03 10.13
N LYS A 136 -7.58 5.16 9.20
CA LYS A 136 -7.91 3.78 9.55
C LYS A 136 -6.64 2.97 9.67
N ARG A 137 -6.59 2.13 10.71
CA ARG A 137 -5.48 1.21 11.00
C ARG A 137 -5.81 -0.15 10.41
N HIS A 138 -4.86 -0.71 9.68
CA HIS A 138 -4.96 -2.02 9.03
C HIS A 138 -3.81 -2.88 9.49
N GLU A 139 -4.12 -4.02 10.09
CA GLU A 139 -3.13 -5.04 10.40
C GLU A 139 -2.74 -5.76 9.11
N VAL A 140 -1.45 -5.72 8.79
CA VAL A 140 -0.89 -6.35 7.60
C VAL A 140 0.42 -7.04 7.95
N GLU A 141 0.92 -7.87 7.04
CA GLU A 141 2.19 -8.54 7.21
C GLU A 141 3.16 -8.09 6.12
N LEU A 142 4.34 -7.64 6.53
CA LEU A 142 5.45 -7.36 5.62
C LEU A 142 6.27 -8.63 5.43
N ARG A 143 6.53 -9.01 4.17
CA ARG A 143 7.42 -10.12 3.81
C ARG A 143 8.44 -9.69 2.77
N ARG A 144 9.51 -10.47 2.63
CA ARG A 144 10.52 -10.31 1.58
C ARG A 144 10.54 -11.51 0.65
N TRP A 145 10.16 -11.30 -0.61
CA TRP A 145 10.04 -12.34 -1.63
C TRP A 145 11.06 -12.14 -2.75
N LYS A 146 11.59 -13.24 -3.28
CA LYS A 146 12.36 -13.25 -4.52
C LYS A 146 11.37 -13.48 -5.67
N MET A 147 11.27 -12.54 -6.61
CA MET A 147 10.45 -12.65 -7.81
C MET A 147 11.37 -12.56 -9.03
N GLY A 148 11.64 -13.71 -9.66
CA GLY A 148 12.70 -13.82 -10.65
C GLY A 148 14.06 -13.51 -10.03
N GLU A 149 14.79 -12.56 -10.62
CA GLU A 149 16.08 -12.11 -10.13
C GLU A 149 15.97 -11.03 -9.04
N ASN A 150 14.81 -10.39 -8.92
CA ASN A 150 14.62 -9.22 -8.08
C ASN A 150 13.99 -9.56 -6.73
N TRP A 151 14.52 -8.94 -5.68
CA TRP A 151 13.92 -8.98 -4.36
C TRP A 151 12.87 -7.88 -4.21
N ASN A 152 11.76 -8.23 -3.57
CA ASN A 152 10.64 -7.36 -3.34
C ASN A 152 10.24 -7.46 -1.87
N TYR A 153 9.91 -6.33 -1.26
CA TYR A 153 9.04 -6.37 -0.09
C TYR A 153 7.59 -6.50 -0.57
N VAL A 154 6.78 -7.23 0.18
CA VAL A 154 5.35 -7.38 -0.11
C VAL A 154 4.55 -7.19 1.15
N VAL A 155 3.48 -6.40 1.05
CA VAL A 155 2.47 -6.28 2.12
C VAL A 155 1.36 -7.26 1.82
N VAL A 156 1.08 -8.18 2.75
CA VAL A 156 0.10 -9.28 2.62
C VAL A 156 -0.74 -9.40 3.91
N GLY A 157 -1.54 -10.44 4.04
CA GLY A 157 -2.29 -10.78 5.27
C GLY A 157 -3.55 -9.93 5.53
N GLY A 158 -3.51 -8.63 5.23
CA GLY A 158 -4.64 -7.71 5.38
C GLY A 158 -4.81 -6.71 4.24
N TRP A 159 -4.02 -6.84 3.17
CA TRP A 159 -4.01 -5.88 2.07
C TRP A 159 -5.38 -5.71 1.37
N ASN A 160 -6.15 -6.80 1.23
CA ASN A 160 -7.51 -6.71 0.68
C ASN A 160 -8.42 -5.78 1.49
N ASN A 161 -8.29 -5.74 2.83
CA ASN A 161 -9.07 -4.87 3.70
C ASN A 161 -8.70 -3.39 3.50
N VAL A 162 -7.42 -3.11 3.22
CA VAL A 162 -6.94 -1.78 2.85
C VAL A 162 -7.62 -1.31 1.56
N ILE A 163 -7.66 -2.19 0.54
CA ILE A 163 -8.36 -1.92 -0.73
C ILE A 163 -9.85 -1.66 -0.49
N ASP A 164 -10.54 -2.49 0.30
CA ASP A 164 -11.99 -2.30 0.54
C ASP A 164 -12.31 -1.01 1.29
N SER A 165 -11.32 -0.43 1.96
CA SER A 165 -11.49 0.79 2.76
C SER A 165 -11.24 2.09 2.00
N ASN A 166 -10.78 2.05 0.74
CA ASN A 166 -10.34 3.20 -0.09
C ASN A 166 -10.85 3.10 -1.56
#